data_AF-A0A3C0VQC4-F1
#
_entry.id   AF-A0A3C0VQC4-F1
#
_cell.length_a   1.000
_cell.length_b   1.000
_cell.length_c   1.000
_cell.angle_alpha   90.00
_cell.angle_beta   90.00
_cell.angle_gamma   90.00
#
_symmetry.space_group_name_H-M   'P 1'
#
loop_
_entity.id
_entity.type
_entity.pdbx_description
1 polymer ?
#
loop_
_entity_poly.entity_id
_entity_poly.type
_entity_poly.pdbx_seq_one_letter_code
_entity_poly.pdbx_strand_id
1 'polypeptide(L)'
;MLENQAWESFKGRLWREECNVRDFIQKNYTMYNGDESFLEGPTDATNKLWGKLQELQKAERENGGVLKEDADVVSSINAYAPGYIDESLKDLEQVVGLQTDEPLKRAFMPYGGIKMAEEALEMYGYKPNPELHKVFTEYHKTHNDAVFDAYTPEMRLARKTHIVTGLPDTYGRGRIVGDYRRVAL
;
A
#
# COMPACT_ATOMS: atom_id res chain seq x y z
N MET A 1 -19.97 4.23 -31.06
CA MET A 1 -19.79 3.75 -29.68
C MET A 1 -18.41 3.13 -29.60
N LEU A 2 -17.70 3.27 -28.48
CA LEU A 2 -16.47 2.51 -28.27
C LEU A 2 -16.83 1.02 -28.26
N GLU A 3 -16.38 0.27 -29.27
CA GLU A 3 -16.53 -1.18 -29.31
C GLU A 3 -15.38 -1.79 -28.50
N ASN A 4 -15.70 -2.41 -27.37
CA ASN A 4 -14.76 -3.14 -26.54
C ASN A 4 -15.32 -4.55 -26.32
N GLN A 5 -14.58 -5.56 -26.78
CA GLN A 5 -14.97 -6.97 -26.65
C GLN A 5 -15.19 -7.37 -25.19
N ALA A 6 -14.45 -6.77 -24.25
CA ALA A 6 -14.61 -7.02 -22.82
C ALA A 6 -15.98 -6.57 -22.27
N TRP A 7 -16.74 -5.78 -23.04
CA TRP A 7 -18.02 -5.20 -22.61
C TRP A 7 -19.26 -5.82 -23.25
N GLU A 8 -19.10 -6.83 -24.13
CA GLU A 8 -20.17 -7.37 -24.98
C GLU A 8 -21.39 -7.88 -24.19
N SER A 9 -21.17 -8.59 -23.08
CA SER A 9 -22.24 -9.16 -22.26
C SER A 9 -22.86 -8.17 -21.27
N PHE A 10 -22.30 -6.97 -21.11
CA PHE A 10 -22.78 -6.00 -20.13
C PHE A 10 -23.90 -5.12 -20.69
N LYS A 11 -24.82 -4.74 -19.81
CA LYS A 11 -25.95 -3.85 -20.06
C LYS A 11 -25.58 -2.41 -19.70
N GLY A 12 -26.29 -1.47 -20.32
CA GLY A 12 -26.13 -0.04 -20.05
C GLY A 12 -25.31 0.68 -21.11
N ARG A 13 -25.56 2.00 -21.19
CA ARG A 13 -24.96 2.88 -22.19
C ARG A 13 -24.10 3.96 -21.54
N LEU A 14 -24.61 4.57 -20.46
CA LEU A 14 -23.99 5.75 -19.84
C LEU A 14 -22.55 5.47 -19.36
N TRP A 15 -22.33 4.38 -18.63
CA TRP A 15 -20.98 4.00 -18.19
C TRP A 15 -19.97 3.69 -19.33
N ARG A 16 -20.44 3.48 -20.57
CA ARG A 16 -19.57 3.31 -21.75
C ARG A 16 -19.18 4.65 -22.39
N GLU A 17 -19.92 5.70 -22.08
CA GLU A 17 -19.74 7.05 -22.62
C GLU A 17 -19.03 7.97 -21.60
N GLU A 18 -19.09 7.64 -20.31
CA GLU A 18 -18.42 8.37 -19.22
C GLU A 18 -17.89 7.44 -18.12
N CYS A 19 -16.94 7.92 -17.32
CA CYS A 19 -16.41 7.19 -16.17
C CYS A 19 -17.45 7.07 -15.04
N ASN A 20 -18.31 6.06 -15.13
CA ASN A 20 -19.44 5.86 -14.22
C ASN A 20 -19.57 4.41 -13.73
N VAL A 21 -18.65 4.01 -12.84
CA VAL A 21 -18.64 2.68 -12.21
C VAL A 21 -19.95 2.37 -11.47
N ARG A 22 -20.64 3.40 -10.94
CA ARG A 22 -21.93 3.23 -10.26
C ARG A 22 -23.01 2.75 -11.23
N ASP A 23 -23.16 3.40 -12.38
CA ASP A 23 -24.13 2.98 -13.40
C ASP A 23 -23.79 1.59 -13.91
N PHE A 24 -22.50 1.30 -14.16
CA PHE A 24 -22.05 -0.06 -14.52
C PHE A 24 -22.54 -1.11 -13.53
N ILE A 25 -22.28 -0.92 -12.23
CA ILE A 25 -22.70 -1.86 -11.19
C ILE A 25 -24.22 -1.98 -11.18
N GLN A 26 -24.97 -0.88 -11.12
CA GLN A 26 -26.44 -0.91 -11.04
C GLN A 26 -27.10 -1.62 -12.21
N LYS A 27 -26.50 -1.59 -13.40
CA LYS A 27 -27.02 -2.26 -14.61
C LYS A 27 -26.64 -3.75 -14.71
N ASN A 28 -25.58 -4.18 -14.02
CA ASN A 28 -24.95 -5.48 -14.29
C ASN A 28 -24.80 -6.40 -13.07
N TYR A 29 -24.93 -5.91 -11.84
CA TYR A 29 -24.87 -6.77 -10.66
C TYR A 29 -26.09 -7.70 -10.60
N THR A 30 -25.86 -8.92 -10.11
CA THR A 30 -26.94 -9.86 -9.79
C THR A 30 -27.10 -9.88 -8.28
N MET A 31 -28.27 -9.45 -7.79
CA MET A 31 -28.59 -9.54 -6.36
C MET A 31 -28.63 -11.00 -5.94
N TYR A 32 -27.90 -11.34 -4.89
CA TYR A 32 -27.88 -12.67 -4.30
C TYR A 32 -28.55 -12.61 -2.93
N ASN A 33 -29.63 -13.38 -2.76
CA ASN A 33 -30.41 -13.49 -1.50
C ASN A 33 -30.39 -14.92 -0.93
N GLY A 34 -29.43 -15.75 -1.35
CA GLY A 34 -29.23 -17.10 -0.82
C GLY A 34 -28.32 -17.11 0.42
N ASP A 35 -27.71 -18.26 0.71
CA ASP A 35 -26.84 -18.50 1.86
C ASP A 35 -25.41 -18.91 1.44
N GLU A 36 -24.56 -19.27 2.40
CA GLU A 36 -23.17 -19.65 2.18
C GLU A 36 -22.96 -21.06 1.59
N SER A 37 -24.03 -21.81 1.28
CA SER A 37 -23.91 -23.22 0.85
C SER A 37 -23.17 -23.42 -0.48
N PHE A 38 -23.05 -22.38 -1.30
CA PHE A 38 -22.29 -22.40 -2.56
C PHE A 38 -20.80 -22.10 -2.38
N LEU A 39 -20.34 -21.74 -1.17
CA LEU A 39 -18.94 -21.39 -0.94
C LEU A 39 -18.05 -22.62 -1.09
N GLU A 40 -16.97 -22.43 -1.86
CA GLU A 40 -15.93 -23.43 -2.06
C GLU A 40 -14.75 -23.20 -1.11
N GLY A 41 -14.07 -24.30 -0.76
CA GLY A 41 -12.87 -24.25 0.08
C GLY A 41 -11.63 -23.72 -0.65
N PRO A 42 -10.52 -23.49 0.09
CA PRO A 42 -9.26 -23.07 -0.52
C PRO A 42 -8.70 -24.17 -1.42
N THR A 43 -8.07 -23.76 -2.53
CA THR A 43 -7.34 -24.67 -3.40
C THR A 43 -6.02 -25.12 -2.77
N ASP A 44 -5.42 -26.18 -3.29
CA ASP A 44 -4.08 -26.62 -2.89
C ASP A 44 -3.02 -25.53 -3.12
N ALA A 45 -3.15 -24.75 -4.20
CA ALA A 45 -2.29 -23.61 -4.48
C ALA A 45 -2.41 -22.54 -3.39
N THR A 46 -3.64 -22.19 -3.01
CA THR A 46 -3.93 -21.26 -1.91
C THR A 46 -3.30 -21.73 -0.59
N ASN A 47 -3.47 -23.01 -0.24
CA ASN A 47 -2.91 -23.56 1.01
C ASN A 47 -1.37 -23.53 1.01
N LYS A 48 -0.72 -23.84 -0.12
CA LYS A 48 0.74 -23.78 -0.25
C LYS A 48 1.27 -22.34 -0.11
N LEU A 49 0.71 -21.40 -0.85
CA LEU A 49 1.10 -19.99 -0.82
C LEU A 49 0.87 -19.39 0.58
N TRP A 50 -0.29 -19.67 1.18
CA TRP A 50 -0.61 -19.20 2.53
C TRP A 50 0.31 -19.80 3.58
N GLY A 51 0.59 -21.11 3.50
CA GLY A 51 1.54 -21.77 4.39
C GLY A 51 2.92 -21.12 4.34
N LYS A 52 3.40 -20.79 3.13
CA LYS A 52 4.68 -20.10 2.95
C LYS A 52 4.67 -18.69 3.55
N LEU A 53 3.61 -17.94 3.35
CA LEU A 53 3.46 -16.62 3.97
C LEU A 53 3.41 -16.70 5.50
N GLN A 54 2.78 -17.72 6.07
CA GLN A 54 2.74 -17.93 7.52
C GLN A 54 4.13 -18.22 8.11
N GLU A 55 5.02 -18.89 7.38
CA GLU A 55 6.43 -19.04 7.77
C GLU A 55 7.13 -17.67 7.85
N LEU A 56 6.93 -16.82 6.83
CA LEU A 56 7.50 -15.46 6.80
C LEU A 56 6.94 -14.58 7.92
N GLN A 57 5.64 -14.65 8.21
CA GLN A 57 5.02 -13.95 9.34
C GLN A 57 5.53 -14.46 10.69
N LYS A 58 5.85 -15.75 10.80
CA LYS A 58 6.51 -16.29 11.99
C LYS A 58 7.91 -15.70 12.14
N ALA A 59 8.70 -15.67 11.07
CA ALA A 59 10.03 -15.04 11.07
C ALA A 59 9.96 -13.54 11.39
N GLU A 60 8.98 -12.80 10.86
CA GLU A 60 8.75 -11.39 11.17
C GLU A 60 8.51 -11.18 12.67
N ARG A 61 7.67 -12.02 13.29
CA ARG A 61 7.41 -11.95 14.75
C ARG A 61 8.65 -12.29 15.56
N GLU A 62 9.40 -13.30 15.15
CA GLU A 62 10.68 -13.67 15.79
C GLU A 62 11.73 -12.55 15.64
N ASN A 63 11.66 -11.75 14.57
CA ASN A 63 12.51 -10.59 14.31
C ASN A 63 11.99 -9.27 14.93
N GLY A 64 11.08 -9.33 15.91
CA GLY A 64 10.60 -8.13 16.61
C GLY A 64 9.55 -7.31 15.85
N GLY A 65 8.92 -7.88 14.83
CA GLY A 65 7.76 -7.30 14.14
C GLY A 65 8.05 -6.69 12.77
N VAL A 66 9.28 -6.78 12.26
CA VAL A 66 9.66 -6.38 10.91
C VAL A 66 10.54 -7.45 10.30
N LEU A 67 10.16 -8.02 9.16
CA LEU A 67 10.99 -9.02 8.50
C LEU A 67 12.20 -8.37 7.83
N LYS A 68 11.95 -7.31 7.05
CA LYS A 68 12.98 -6.58 6.30
C LYS A 68 12.52 -5.15 6.01
N GLU A 69 13.45 -4.22 5.92
CA GLU A 69 13.21 -2.86 5.44
C GLU A 69 14.17 -2.54 4.29
N ASP A 70 13.71 -1.73 3.35
CA ASP A 70 14.58 -1.08 2.38
C ASP A 70 15.19 0.19 2.96
N ALA A 71 16.48 0.40 2.76
CA ALA A 71 17.21 1.59 3.22
C ALA A 71 17.81 2.41 2.07
N ASP A 72 17.74 1.90 0.83
CA ASP A 72 18.49 2.41 -0.31
C ASP A 72 17.57 2.82 -1.48
N VAL A 73 16.33 2.31 -1.51
CA VAL A 73 15.36 2.57 -2.58
C VAL A 73 14.21 3.43 -2.05
N VAL A 74 14.14 4.67 -2.52
CA VAL A 74 12.97 5.54 -2.32
C VAL A 74 11.77 4.95 -3.06
N SER A 75 10.72 4.58 -2.30
CA SER A 75 9.54 3.96 -2.86
C SER A 75 8.80 4.88 -3.84
N SER A 76 8.44 4.33 -4.99
CA SER A 76 7.58 4.94 -6.01
C SER A 76 6.78 3.85 -6.73
N ILE A 77 5.90 4.22 -7.68
CA ILE A 77 5.03 3.28 -8.40
C ILE A 77 5.84 2.19 -9.14
N ASN A 78 7.04 2.51 -9.63
CA ASN A 78 7.90 1.62 -10.42
C ASN A 78 9.32 1.49 -9.85
N ALA A 79 9.50 1.76 -8.55
CA ALA A 79 10.82 1.71 -7.90
C ALA A 79 11.35 0.29 -7.70
N TYR A 80 10.47 -0.70 -7.59
CA TYR A 80 10.82 -2.08 -7.30
C TYR A 80 10.57 -2.98 -8.50
N ALA A 81 11.39 -4.03 -8.63
CA ALA A 81 11.13 -5.14 -9.53
C ALA A 81 9.90 -5.95 -9.06
N PRO A 82 9.31 -6.81 -9.93
CA PRO A 82 8.29 -7.75 -9.49
C PRO A 82 8.83 -8.68 -8.39
N GLY A 83 8.02 -8.91 -7.36
CA GLY A 83 8.27 -9.89 -6.30
C GLY A 83 7.13 -10.90 -6.20
N TYR A 84 7.43 -12.07 -5.65
CA TYR A 84 6.51 -13.20 -5.46
C TYR A 84 6.61 -13.72 -4.02
N ILE A 85 5.58 -14.44 -3.54
CA ILE A 85 5.58 -15.00 -2.17
C ILE A 85 6.75 -15.97 -1.98
N ASP A 86 7.02 -16.76 -3.01
CA ASP A 86 8.19 -17.63 -3.14
C ASP A 86 8.43 -17.90 -4.62
N GLU A 87 9.66 -17.73 -5.08
CA GLU A 87 10.03 -17.90 -6.49
C GLU A 87 9.70 -19.29 -7.03
N SER A 88 9.77 -20.33 -6.20
CA SER A 88 9.42 -21.71 -6.60
C SER A 88 7.91 -21.95 -6.68
N LEU A 89 7.10 -21.05 -6.10
CA LEU A 89 5.64 -21.11 -6.08
C LEU A 89 4.97 -20.04 -6.94
N LYS A 90 5.74 -19.19 -7.63
CA LYS A 90 5.20 -18.05 -8.40
C LYS A 90 4.11 -18.43 -9.40
N ASP A 91 4.23 -19.61 -10.02
CA ASP A 91 3.26 -20.10 -11.02
C ASP A 91 1.93 -20.52 -10.39
N LEU A 92 1.86 -20.61 -9.05
CA LEU A 92 0.63 -20.85 -8.31
C LEU A 92 -0.18 -19.57 -8.07
N GLU A 93 0.44 -18.39 -8.17
CA GLU A 93 -0.21 -17.10 -7.91
C GLU A 93 -1.14 -16.69 -9.06
N GLN A 94 -2.45 -16.68 -8.81
CA GLN A 94 -3.44 -16.24 -9.80
C GLN A 94 -3.60 -14.71 -9.85
N VAL A 95 -3.32 -14.04 -8.73
CA VAL A 95 -3.30 -12.59 -8.59
C VAL A 95 -1.95 -12.23 -7.98
N VAL A 96 -1.17 -11.45 -8.72
CA VAL A 96 0.22 -11.09 -8.37
C VAL A 96 0.32 -9.63 -7.94
N GLY A 97 1.41 -9.30 -7.27
CA GLY A 97 1.78 -7.93 -6.92
C GLY A 97 2.12 -7.77 -5.44
N LEU A 98 3.35 -7.35 -5.18
CA LEU A 98 3.85 -6.99 -3.85
C LEU A 98 4.25 -5.50 -3.82
N GLN A 99 4.39 -4.94 -2.62
CA GLN A 99 4.79 -3.54 -2.45
C GLN A 99 6.25 -3.28 -2.81
N THR A 100 7.09 -4.30 -2.62
CA THR A 100 8.52 -4.32 -2.93
C THR A 100 8.84 -5.59 -3.72
N ASP A 101 10.12 -5.84 -3.95
CA ASP A 101 10.66 -7.02 -4.63
C ASP A 101 10.64 -8.30 -3.78
N GLU A 102 10.29 -8.22 -2.49
CA GLU A 102 10.26 -9.35 -1.56
C GLU A 102 9.00 -9.36 -0.67
N PRO A 103 8.47 -10.52 -0.28
CA PRO A 103 7.34 -10.62 0.62
C PRO A 103 7.69 -10.08 2.01
N LEU A 104 6.81 -9.25 2.57
CA LEU A 104 6.95 -8.61 3.89
C LEU A 104 8.20 -7.70 4.05
N LYS A 105 8.87 -7.31 2.96
CA LYS A 105 9.87 -6.24 2.97
C LYS A 105 9.19 -4.87 2.91
N ARG A 106 9.38 -4.05 3.94
CA ARG A 106 8.83 -2.69 4.03
C ARG A 106 9.62 -1.72 3.15
N ALA A 107 8.92 -0.87 2.42
CA ALA A 107 9.53 0.12 1.55
C ALA A 107 9.95 1.39 2.32
N PHE A 108 11.00 2.07 1.85
CA PHE A 108 11.39 3.38 2.38
C PHE A 108 10.51 4.50 1.80
N MET A 109 9.74 5.18 2.64
CA MET A 109 8.77 6.24 2.23
C MET A 109 9.08 7.62 2.85
N PRO A 110 10.16 8.30 2.41
CA PRO A 110 10.66 9.52 3.06
C PRO A 110 9.87 10.80 2.77
N TYR A 111 9.01 10.84 1.75
CA TYR A 111 8.24 12.04 1.38
C TYR A 111 7.35 12.58 2.53
N GLY A 112 6.92 11.71 3.44
CA GLY A 112 6.16 12.09 4.63
C GLY A 112 7.00 12.79 5.69
N GLY A 113 8.30 12.52 5.74
CA GLY A 113 9.25 13.03 6.73
C GLY A 113 10.48 12.14 6.81
N ILE A 114 11.66 12.68 6.49
CA ILE A 114 12.91 11.91 6.44
C ILE A 114 13.31 11.40 7.82
N LYS A 115 13.24 12.26 8.84
CA LYS A 115 13.59 11.90 10.21
C LYS A 115 12.83 10.67 10.73
N MET A 116 11.53 10.58 10.45
CA MET A 116 10.69 9.47 10.89
C MET A 116 11.02 8.18 10.14
N ALA A 117 11.40 8.29 8.86
CA ALA A 117 11.84 7.15 8.07
C ALA A 117 13.21 6.62 8.54
N GLU A 118 14.13 7.51 8.92
CA GLU A 118 15.44 7.14 9.48
C GLU A 118 15.31 6.52 10.87
N GLU A 119 14.49 7.11 11.76
CA GLU A 119 14.20 6.54 13.08
C GLU A 119 13.59 5.14 12.96
N ALA A 120 12.73 4.89 11.96
CA ALA A 120 12.19 3.56 11.69
C ALA A 120 13.29 2.55 11.34
N LEU A 121 14.18 2.90 10.41
CA LEU A 121 15.32 2.05 10.03
C LEU A 121 16.20 1.72 11.26
N GLU A 122 16.56 2.74 12.03
CA GLU A 122 17.43 2.58 13.21
C GLU A 122 16.79 1.71 14.29
N MET A 123 15.47 1.82 14.51
CA MET A 123 14.73 0.96 15.46
C MET A 123 14.84 -0.52 15.12
N TYR A 124 14.98 -0.86 13.84
CA TYR A 124 15.13 -2.23 13.36
C TYR A 124 16.57 -2.60 12.97
N GLY A 125 17.55 -1.78 13.39
CA GLY A 125 18.98 -2.07 13.22
C GLY A 125 19.53 -1.79 11.82
N TYR A 126 18.77 -1.12 10.96
CA TYR A 126 19.22 -0.66 9.65
C TYR A 126 19.95 0.68 9.78
N LYS A 127 20.92 0.91 8.90
CA LYS A 127 21.64 2.18 8.84
C LYS A 127 21.00 3.08 7.79
N PRO A 128 20.55 4.30 8.14
CA PRO A 128 20.07 5.27 7.17
C PRO A 128 21.11 5.57 6.07
N ASN A 129 20.65 5.66 4.83
CA ASN A 129 21.50 6.02 3.71
C ASN A 129 21.77 7.54 3.73
N PRO A 130 23.04 7.99 3.88
CA PRO A 130 23.36 9.41 4.01
C PRO A 130 23.07 10.22 2.73
N GLU A 131 23.08 9.58 1.56
CA GLU A 131 22.70 10.25 0.31
C GLU A 131 21.20 10.51 0.28
N LEU A 132 20.37 9.58 0.79
CA LEU A 132 18.94 9.81 0.91
C LEU A 132 18.63 10.88 1.96
N HIS A 133 19.34 10.89 3.09
CA HIS A 133 19.25 11.99 4.07
C HIS A 133 19.47 13.35 3.39
N LYS A 134 20.56 13.46 2.62
CA LYS A 134 20.90 14.67 1.88
C LYS A 134 19.80 15.06 0.89
N VAL A 135 19.25 14.10 0.14
CA VAL A 135 18.17 14.36 -0.81
C VAL A 135 16.95 14.97 -0.12
N PHE A 136 16.52 14.40 0.99
CA PHE A 136 15.30 14.85 1.68
C PHE A 136 15.52 15.99 2.70
N THR A 137 16.74 16.52 2.80
CA THR A 137 17.06 17.69 3.62
C THR A 137 17.54 18.90 2.80
N GLU A 138 18.28 18.68 1.71
CA GLU A 138 18.82 19.76 0.86
C GLU A 138 18.02 19.96 -0.43
N TYR A 139 17.56 18.89 -1.07
CA TYR A 139 17.00 18.95 -2.43
C TYR A 139 15.47 18.87 -2.45
N HIS A 140 14.87 18.09 -1.55
CA HIS A 140 13.44 17.82 -1.54
C HIS A 140 12.86 17.95 -0.14
N LYS A 141 12.15 19.06 0.11
CA LYS A 141 11.44 19.28 1.37
C LYS A 141 10.36 18.23 1.61
N THR A 142 10.25 17.72 2.83
CA THR A 142 9.23 16.72 3.19
C THR A 142 7.92 17.37 3.68
N HIS A 143 6.84 16.58 3.73
CA HIS A 143 5.59 17.01 4.35
C HIS A 143 5.80 17.43 5.81
N ASN A 144 6.52 16.62 6.60
CA ASN A 144 6.84 16.93 7.99
C ASN A 144 7.53 18.28 8.14
N ASP A 145 8.60 18.54 7.39
CA ASP A 145 9.34 19.80 7.49
C ASP A 145 8.46 21.00 7.16
N ALA A 146 7.63 20.89 6.12
CA ALA A 146 6.70 21.95 5.73
C ALA A 146 5.65 22.23 6.82
N VAL A 147 5.12 21.20 7.46
CA VAL A 147 4.17 21.35 8.58
C VAL A 147 4.84 22.04 9.77
N PHE A 148 6.04 21.61 10.14
CA PHE A 148 6.73 22.15 11.31
C PHE A 148 7.24 23.58 11.09
N ASP A 149 7.61 23.96 9.88
CA ASP A 149 7.93 25.35 9.53
C ASP A 149 6.72 26.28 9.67
N ALA A 150 5.51 25.78 9.42
CA ALA A 150 4.27 26.54 9.53
C ALA A 150 3.67 26.55 10.95
N TYR A 151 4.06 25.62 11.82
CA TYR A 151 3.52 25.51 13.18
C TYR A 151 3.88 26.70 14.06
N THR A 152 2.86 27.28 14.71
CA THR A 152 3.06 28.33 15.72
C THR A 152 3.55 27.75 17.05
N PRO A 153 4.14 28.57 17.95
CA PRO A 153 4.51 28.14 19.29
C PRO A 153 3.35 27.51 20.08
N GLU A 154 2.13 28.03 19.93
CA GLU A 154 0.92 27.53 20.59
C GLU A 154 0.52 26.14 20.06
N MET A 155 0.58 25.94 18.73
CA MET A 155 0.32 24.62 18.13
C MET A 155 1.33 23.59 18.63
N ARG A 156 2.61 23.95 18.69
CA ARG A 156 3.68 23.09 19.23
C ARG A 156 3.46 22.79 20.71
N LEU A 157 3.01 23.77 21.50
CA LEU A 157 2.71 23.59 22.92
C LEU A 157 1.54 22.62 23.12
N ALA A 158 0.44 22.79 22.38
CA ALA A 158 -0.72 21.90 22.46
C ALA A 158 -0.36 20.45 22.11
N ARG A 159 0.54 20.26 21.14
CA ARG A 159 1.10 18.94 20.79
C ARG A 159 1.95 18.37 21.92
N LYS A 160 2.86 19.17 22.47
CA LYS A 160 3.79 18.76 23.55
C LYS A 160 3.07 18.41 24.85
N THR A 161 1.97 19.11 25.16
CA THR A 161 1.15 18.85 26.36
C THR A 161 0.07 17.80 26.12
N HIS A 162 0.07 17.14 24.96
CA HIS A 162 -0.88 16.09 24.58
C HIS A 162 -2.36 16.55 24.56
N ILE A 163 -2.62 17.86 24.46
CA ILE A 163 -3.97 18.39 24.25
C ILE A 163 -4.46 18.04 22.84
N VAL A 164 -3.56 18.10 21.85
CA VAL A 164 -3.82 17.64 20.48
C VAL A 164 -2.69 16.70 20.07
N THR A 165 -2.99 15.41 19.87
CA THR A 165 -1.98 14.39 19.55
C THR A 165 -2.45 13.49 18.41
N GLY A 166 -1.51 12.82 17.74
CA GLY A 166 -1.81 11.92 16.61
C GLY A 166 -2.30 12.64 15.35
N LEU A 167 -1.89 13.89 15.14
CA LEU A 167 -2.12 14.58 13.86
C LEU A 167 -1.21 13.97 12.78
N PRO A 168 -1.63 14.00 11.49
CA PRO A 168 -0.83 13.49 10.37
C PRO A 168 0.27 14.47 9.98
N ASP A 169 1.11 14.85 10.94
CA ASP A 169 2.26 15.74 10.76
C ASP A 169 3.57 14.97 10.49
N THR A 170 3.56 13.66 10.73
CA THR A 170 4.75 12.78 10.75
C THR A 170 4.56 11.50 9.92
N TYR A 171 3.42 11.37 9.23
CA TYR A 171 3.08 10.22 8.39
C TYR A 171 2.04 10.60 7.34
N GLY A 172 1.81 9.72 6.35
CA GLY A 172 0.80 9.94 5.32
C GLY A 172 -0.61 10.04 5.90
N ARG A 173 -1.34 11.12 5.59
CA ARG A 173 -2.70 11.38 6.12
C ARG A 173 -3.74 10.28 5.88
N GLY A 174 -3.52 9.42 4.88
CA GLY A 174 -4.47 8.40 4.47
C GLY A 174 -5.83 8.99 4.08
N ARG A 175 -6.91 8.25 4.36
CA ARG A 175 -8.31 8.69 4.16
C ARG A 175 -8.64 9.17 2.74
N ILE A 176 -7.90 8.68 1.75
CA ILE A 176 -8.19 8.82 0.33
C ILE A 176 -8.58 7.44 -0.18
N VAL A 177 -9.74 7.34 -0.82
CA VAL A 177 -10.20 6.12 -1.47
C VAL A 177 -10.19 6.37 -2.97
N GLY A 178 -9.16 5.85 -3.65
CA GLY A 178 -9.16 5.76 -5.10
C GLY A 178 -10.23 4.79 -5.55
N ASP A 179 -10.92 5.07 -6.65
CA ASP A 179 -11.88 4.14 -7.22
C ASP A 179 -11.13 3.12 -8.11
N TYR A 180 -10.49 2.13 -7.47
CA TYR A 180 -9.61 1.16 -8.14
C TYR A 180 -10.33 0.31 -9.19
N ARG A 181 -11.65 0.18 -9.09
CA ARG A 181 -12.49 -0.54 -10.06
C ARG A 181 -12.47 0.10 -11.46
N ARG A 182 -12.11 1.39 -11.56
CA ARG A 182 -11.98 2.10 -12.83
C ARG A 182 -10.86 1.56 -13.72
N VAL A 183 -9.88 0.86 -13.14
CA VAL A 183 -8.80 0.25 -13.93
C VAL A 183 -9.29 -1.06 -14.58
N ALA A 184 -10.18 -1.78 -13.90
CA ALA A 184 -10.75 -3.02 -14.40
C ALA A 184 -11.91 -2.81 -15.38
N LEU A 185 -12.70 -1.74 -15.18
CA LEU A 185 -13.83 -1.36 -16.05
C LEU A 185 -13.36 -0.60 -17.29
#